data_AF-A0A368UF73-F1
#
_entry.id   AF-A0A368UF73-F1
#
_cell.length_a   1.000
_cell.length_b   1.000
_cell.length_c   1.000
_cell.angle_alpha   90.00
_cell.angle_beta   90.00
_cell.angle_gamma   90.00
#
_symmetry.space_group_name_H-M   'P 1'
#
loop_
_entity.id
_entity.type
_entity.pdbx_description
1 polymer ?
#
loop_
_entity_poly.entity_id
_entity_poly.type
_entity_poly.pdbx_seq_one_letter_code
_entity_poly.pdbx_strand_id
1 'polypeptide(L)'
;MKKTIKSYQLIHYFAILMLNTTPSLIYALETNQTMIEQQVQETIDEVDQKLEQPLQISENELNALIQEKKALYPDLSEEKMREIAYRAMSPYSIRASVWNGKGVTLNEFAFAFDVVVTGLLGGIGSIPKYAAKKGLAATKAMLSRAAVAAAKRAGVYAGMIPGILTGIFNVINIYANVGYAVAKAIDARDYYPNNGRINAWA
;
A
#
# COMPACT_ATOMS: atom_id res chain seq x y z
N MET A 1 -35.93 54.60 0.29
CA MET A 1 -36.41 53.51 1.18
C MET A 1 -36.76 52.19 0.47
N LYS A 2 -37.16 52.15 -0.82
CA LYS A 2 -37.51 50.87 -1.51
C LYS A 2 -36.32 49.92 -1.79
N LYS A 3 -35.08 50.41 -1.92
CA LYS A 3 -33.90 49.55 -2.21
C LYS A 3 -33.46 48.69 -1.02
N THR A 4 -33.52 49.23 0.20
CA THR A 4 -33.12 48.53 1.44
C THR A 4 -34.07 47.39 1.80
N ILE A 5 -35.37 47.51 1.50
CA ILE A 5 -36.37 46.46 1.77
C ILE A 5 -36.16 45.24 0.84
N LYS A 6 -35.75 45.44 -0.42
CA LYS A 6 -35.45 44.33 -1.35
C LYS A 6 -34.22 43.52 -0.93
N SER A 7 -33.20 44.15 -0.34
CA SER A 7 -32.01 43.46 0.16
C SER A 7 -32.28 42.58 1.37
N TYR A 8 -33.16 42.99 2.30
CA TYR A 8 -33.53 42.15 3.45
C TYR A 8 -34.33 40.90 3.05
N GLN A 9 -35.22 41.02 2.07
CA GLN A 9 -35.94 39.85 1.56
C GLN A 9 -35.02 38.88 0.82
N LEU A 10 -34.06 39.38 0.05
CA LEU A 10 -33.08 38.54 -0.63
C LEU A 10 -32.23 37.73 0.37
N ILE A 11 -31.79 38.37 1.46
CA ILE A 11 -31.01 37.72 2.53
C ILE A 11 -31.87 36.67 3.26
N HIS A 12 -33.14 36.96 3.53
CA HIS A 12 -34.06 36.00 4.14
C HIS A 12 -34.30 34.77 3.26
N TYR A 13 -34.54 34.96 1.96
CA TYR A 13 -34.71 33.84 1.03
C TYR A 13 -33.43 33.00 0.91
N PHE A 14 -32.25 33.63 0.93
CA PHE A 14 -30.97 32.92 0.90
C PHE A 14 -30.73 32.12 2.18
N ALA A 15 -31.06 32.67 3.35
CA ALA A 15 -30.94 31.97 4.64
C ALA A 15 -31.88 30.76 4.73
N ILE A 16 -33.12 30.89 4.24
CA ILE A 16 -34.09 29.78 4.20
C ILE A 16 -33.65 28.69 3.20
N LEU A 17 -33.07 29.06 2.06
CA LEU A 17 -32.50 28.08 1.12
C LEU A 17 -31.30 27.33 1.72
N MET A 18 -30.41 28.04 2.42
CA MET A 18 -29.27 27.43 3.09
C MET A 18 -29.71 26.49 4.22
N LEU A 19 -30.70 26.86 5.04
CA LEU A 19 -31.23 26.01 6.12
C LEU A 19 -31.90 24.72 5.61
N ASN A 20 -32.50 24.75 4.41
CA ASN A 20 -33.16 23.57 3.84
C ASN A 20 -32.22 22.68 3.02
N THR A 21 -31.09 23.21 2.53
CA THR A 21 -30.13 22.46 1.70
C THR A 21 -28.89 22.01 2.47
N THR A 22 -28.52 22.68 3.55
CA THR A 22 -27.38 22.27 4.39
C THR A 22 -27.55 20.88 5.01
N PRO A 23 -28.72 20.46 5.54
CA PRO A 23 -28.85 19.13 6.14
C PRO A 23 -28.75 18.02 5.09
N SER A 24 -29.30 18.23 3.90
CA SER A 24 -29.24 17.25 2.81
C SER A 24 -27.85 17.16 2.17
N LEU A 25 -27.12 18.29 2.07
CA LEU A 25 -25.72 18.30 1.65
C LEU A 25 -24.80 17.60 2.66
N ILE A 26 -24.99 17.86 3.97
CA ILE A 26 -24.22 17.20 5.03
C ILE A 26 -24.51 15.69 5.03
N TYR A 27 -25.78 15.30 4.98
CA TYR A 27 -26.17 13.88 4.91
C TYR A 27 -25.60 13.19 3.67
N ALA A 28 -25.64 13.83 2.50
CA ALA A 28 -25.04 13.29 1.27
C ALA A 28 -23.51 13.18 1.37
N LEU A 29 -22.86 14.07 2.12
CA LEU A 29 -21.41 14.02 2.34
C LEU A 29 -21.02 12.89 3.30
N GLU A 30 -21.73 12.77 4.43
CA GLU A 30 -21.54 11.73 5.44
C GLU A 30 -21.83 10.34 4.87
N THR A 31 -22.91 10.18 4.10
CA THR A 31 -23.23 8.91 3.44
C THR A 31 -22.16 8.52 2.42
N ASN A 32 -21.67 9.47 1.62
CA ASN A 32 -20.55 9.21 0.71
C ASN A 32 -19.26 8.84 1.44
N GLN A 33 -18.93 9.51 2.56
CA GLN A 33 -17.76 9.15 3.38
C GLN A 33 -17.89 7.74 3.94
N THR A 34 -19.06 7.40 4.50
CA THR A 34 -19.32 6.08 5.06
C THR A 34 -19.20 4.98 3.99
N MET A 35 -19.71 5.24 2.78
CA MET A 35 -19.57 4.30 1.65
C MET A 35 -18.11 4.08 1.23
N ILE A 36 -17.29 5.15 1.21
CA ILE A 36 -15.86 5.05 0.91
C ILE A 36 -15.15 4.23 2.00
N GLU A 37 -15.45 4.49 3.27
CA GLU A 37 -14.88 3.74 4.41
C GLU A 37 -15.24 2.25 4.33
N GLN A 38 -16.50 1.92 4.05
CA GLN A 38 -16.94 0.54 3.85
C GLN A 38 -16.21 -0.13 2.69
N GLN A 39 -16.10 0.53 1.53
CA GLN A 39 -15.40 -0.01 0.37
C GLN A 39 -13.90 -0.24 0.63
N VAL A 40 -13.26 0.65 1.40
CA VAL A 40 -11.89 0.48 1.84
C VAL A 40 -11.77 -0.71 2.80
N GLN A 41 -12.70 -0.85 3.74
CA GLN A 41 -12.71 -1.96 4.69
C GLN A 41 -12.92 -3.32 4.00
N GLU A 42 -13.86 -3.41 3.07
CA GLU A 42 -14.05 -4.64 2.27
C GLU A 42 -12.80 -5.01 1.48
N THR A 43 -12.11 -4.02 0.90
CA THR A 43 -10.85 -4.27 0.18
C THR A 43 -9.73 -4.70 1.12
N ILE A 44 -9.70 -4.13 2.32
CA ILE A 44 -8.79 -4.53 3.40
C ILE A 44 -9.00 -6.00 3.76
N ASP A 45 -10.25 -6.39 4.00
CA ASP A 45 -10.60 -7.76 4.40
C ASP A 45 -10.26 -8.75 3.28
N GLU A 46 -10.53 -8.39 2.02
CA GLU A 46 -10.13 -9.17 0.83
C GLU A 46 -8.60 -9.37 0.76
N VAL A 47 -7.83 -8.30 1.01
CA VAL A 47 -6.36 -8.36 1.00
C VAL A 47 -5.84 -9.21 2.15
N ASP A 48 -6.36 -9.02 3.36
CA ASP A 48 -5.92 -9.77 4.54
C ASP A 48 -6.21 -11.27 4.35
N GLN A 49 -7.39 -11.63 3.83
CA GLN A 49 -7.73 -13.01 3.47
C GLN A 49 -6.78 -13.61 2.43
N LYS A 50 -6.40 -12.85 1.39
CA LYS A 50 -5.41 -13.32 0.39
C LYS A 50 -4.02 -13.51 0.98
N LEU A 51 -3.64 -12.71 1.98
CA LEU A 51 -2.32 -12.78 2.61
C LEU A 51 -2.18 -13.93 3.62
N GLU A 52 -3.31 -14.46 4.12
CA GLU A 52 -3.35 -15.65 4.98
C GLU A 52 -3.02 -16.95 4.25
N GLN A 53 -3.08 -16.94 2.92
CA GLN A 53 -2.81 -18.11 2.07
C GLN A 53 -1.61 -17.85 1.15
N PRO A 54 -1.01 -18.90 0.56
CA PRO A 54 -0.02 -18.73 -0.50
C PRO A 54 -0.59 -17.91 -1.65
N LEU A 55 0.13 -16.86 -2.05
CA LEU A 55 -0.23 -16.03 -3.19
C LEU A 55 -0.17 -16.85 -4.47
N GLN A 56 -1.24 -16.78 -5.26
CA GLN A 56 -1.33 -17.48 -6.54
C GLN A 56 -0.71 -16.60 -7.63
N ILE A 57 0.54 -16.87 -7.97
CA ILE A 57 1.26 -16.29 -9.11
C ILE A 57 1.74 -17.46 -9.95
N SER A 58 1.39 -17.49 -11.24
CA SER A 58 1.86 -18.54 -12.14
C SER A 58 3.36 -18.42 -12.41
N GLU A 59 4.02 -19.52 -12.78
CA GLU A 59 5.44 -19.50 -13.16
C GLU A 59 5.72 -18.51 -14.31
N ASN A 60 4.80 -18.38 -15.26
CA ASN A 60 4.94 -17.43 -16.37
C ASN A 60 4.88 -15.98 -15.90
N GLU A 61 3.95 -15.65 -15.00
CA GLU A 61 3.85 -14.31 -14.40
C GLU A 61 5.08 -14.01 -13.54
N LEU A 62 5.56 -14.98 -12.77
CA LEU A 62 6.77 -14.84 -11.97
C LEU A 62 8.00 -14.61 -12.86
N ASN A 63 8.14 -15.36 -13.95
CA ASN A 63 9.23 -15.19 -14.91
C ASN A 63 9.20 -13.80 -15.55
N ALA A 64 8.02 -13.35 -15.97
CA ALA A 64 7.84 -12.01 -16.52
C ALA A 64 8.22 -10.93 -15.50
N LEU A 65 7.78 -11.08 -14.24
CA LEU A 65 8.12 -10.17 -13.15
C LEU A 65 9.64 -10.12 -12.90
N ILE A 66 10.31 -11.28 -12.86
CA ILE A 66 11.77 -11.34 -12.67
C ILE A 66 12.48 -10.59 -13.79
N GLN A 67 12.09 -10.83 -15.05
CA GLN A 67 12.72 -10.16 -16.19
C GLN A 67 12.47 -8.64 -16.20
N GLU A 68 11.26 -8.20 -15.85
CA GLU A 68 10.91 -6.78 -15.73
C GLU A 68 11.74 -6.09 -14.62
N LYS A 69 11.89 -6.75 -13.47
CA LYS A 69 12.53 -6.16 -12.28
C LYS A 69 14.05 -6.29 -12.26
N LYS A 70 14.65 -7.13 -13.10
CA LYS A 70 16.10 -7.35 -13.16
C LYS A 70 16.89 -6.05 -13.41
N ALA A 71 16.36 -5.17 -14.26
CA ALA A 71 16.98 -3.86 -14.51
C ALA A 71 16.89 -2.91 -13.31
N LEU A 72 15.88 -3.08 -12.44
CA LEU A 72 15.67 -2.26 -11.25
C LEU A 72 16.48 -2.76 -10.05
N TYR A 73 16.79 -4.05 -10.00
CA TYR A 73 17.50 -4.72 -8.90
C TYR A 73 18.75 -5.48 -9.41
N PRO A 74 19.77 -4.78 -9.93
CA PRO A 74 20.88 -5.39 -10.67
C PRO A 74 21.83 -6.24 -9.81
N ASP A 75 21.77 -6.12 -8.49
CA ASP A 75 22.53 -6.92 -7.53
C ASP A 75 21.88 -8.28 -7.21
N LEU A 76 20.65 -8.53 -7.67
CA LEU A 76 19.96 -9.80 -7.51
C LEU A 76 20.15 -10.68 -8.75
N SER A 77 20.70 -11.88 -8.57
CA SER A 77 20.66 -12.91 -9.61
C SER A 77 19.24 -13.44 -9.80
N GLU A 78 18.93 -13.99 -10.97
CA GLU A 78 17.61 -14.58 -11.22
C GLU A 78 17.27 -15.71 -10.23
N GLU A 79 18.27 -16.54 -9.89
CA GLU A 79 18.13 -17.58 -8.86
C GLU A 79 17.75 -16.96 -7.51
N LYS A 80 18.42 -15.86 -7.12
CA LYS A 80 18.10 -15.16 -5.88
C LYS A 80 16.71 -14.54 -5.92
N MET A 81 16.31 -13.96 -7.03
CA MET A 81 14.96 -13.44 -7.22
C MET A 81 13.92 -14.56 -7.10
N ARG A 82 14.12 -15.74 -7.70
CA ARG A 82 13.22 -16.89 -7.50
C ARG A 82 13.12 -17.32 -6.04
N GLU A 83 14.26 -17.44 -5.35
CA GLU A 83 14.29 -17.78 -3.92
C GLU A 83 13.51 -16.77 -3.07
N ILE A 84 13.66 -15.47 -3.36
CA ILE A 84 12.89 -14.41 -2.70
C ILE A 84 11.40 -14.53 -3.03
N ALA A 85 11.04 -14.76 -4.29
CA ALA A 85 9.66 -14.85 -4.73
C ALA A 85 8.91 -16.01 -4.07
N TYR A 86 9.48 -17.22 -4.07
CA TYR A 86 8.83 -18.37 -3.43
C TYR A 86 8.60 -18.16 -1.93
N ARG A 87 9.51 -17.46 -1.26
CA ARG A 87 9.30 -17.03 0.13
C ARG A 87 8.20 -15.96 0.22
N ALA A 88 8.33 -14.89 -0.55
CA ALA A 88 7.37 -13.80 -0.57
C ALA A 88 5.96 -14.25 -0.96
N MET A 89 5.77 -15.35 -1.67
CA MET A 89 4.45 -15.91 -1.98
C MET A 89 3.82 -16.67 -0.82
N SER A 90 4.60 -17.29 0.07
CA SER A 90 4.10 -18.15 1.13
C SER A 90 4.07 -17.44 2.50
N PRO A 91 2.92 -17.34 3.18
CA PRO A 91 2.84 -16.80 4.54
C PRO A 91 3.54 -17.68 5.58
N TYR A 92 3.80 -18.94 5.25
CA TYR A 92 4.45 -19.92 6.13
C TYR A 92 5.98 -19.89 6.01
N SER A 93 6.51 -19.13 5.05
CA SER A 93 7.95 -18.99 4.91
C SER A 93 8.45 -17.84 5.79
N ILE A 94 9.45 -18.15 6.61
CA ILE A 94 10.19 -17.16 7.39
C ILE A 94 11.65 -17.41 7.11
N ARG A 95 12.41 -16.35 6.79
CA ARG A 95 13.86 -16.46 6.63
C ARG A 95 14.46 -16.92 7.97
N ALA A 96 14.96 -18.15 8.04
CA ALA A 96 15.58 -18.71 9.25
C ALA A 96 16.79 -17.89 9.76
N SER A 97 17.46 -17.16 8.86
CA SER A 97 18.71 -16.45 9.10
C SER A 97 18.51 -14.94 9.28
N VAL A 98 17.63 -14.52 10.17
CA VAL A 98 17.64 -13.13 10.69
C VAL A 98 18.75 -12.95 11.75
N TRP A 99 19.18 -14.06 12.37
CA TRP A 99 20.19 -14.13 13.43
C TRP A 99 21.66 -14.07 12.95
N ASN A 100 21.92 -13.99 11.64
CA ASN A 100 23.28 -13.79 11.14
C ASN A 100 23.77 -12.34 11.23
N GLY A 101 22.94 -11.43 11.76
CA GLY A 101 23.22 -10.00 11.94
C GLY A 101 23.30 -9.20 10.64
N LYS A 102 23.02 -9.81 9.48
CA LYS A 102 23.21 -9.16 8.18
C LYS A 102 21.97 -8.47 7.65
N GLY A 103 20.78 -8.55 8.26
CA GLY A 103 19.57 -7.86 7.74
C GLY A 103 19.20 -8.22 6.28
N VAL A 104 18.14 -7.62 5.75
CA VAL A 104 17.67 -7.82 4.37
C VAL A 104 18.15 -6.65 3.50
N THR A 105 18.70 -6.85 2.30
CA THR A 105 19.08 -5.68 1.47
C THR A 105 17.85 -4.90 1.00
N LEU A 106 18.02 -3.62 0.65
CA LEU A 106 16.91 -2.83 0.07
C LEU A 106 16.31 -3.50 -1.16
N ASN A 107 17.14 -4.08 -2.03
CA ASN A 107 16.68 -4.73 -3.25
C ASN A 107 16.01 -6.08 -2.97
N GLU A 108 16.52 -6.86 -2.01
CA GLU A 108 15.87 -8.10 -1.56
C GLU A 108 14.45 -7.79 -1.03
N PHE A 109 14.31 -6.75 -0.21
CA PHE A 109 13.00 -6.35 0.31
C PHE A 109 12.09 -5.78 -0.78
N ALA A 110 12.60 -4.87 -1.61
CA ALA A 110 11.84 -4.24 -2.68
C ALA A 110 11.26 -5.28 -3.65
N PHE A 111 12.06 -6.29 -4.01
CA PHE A 111 11.60 -7.38 -4.85
C PHE A 111 10.57 -8.28 -4.13
N ALA A 112 10.78 -8.61 -2.86
CA ALA A 112 9.77 -9.34 -2.07
C ALA A 112 8.43 -8.59 -2.02
N PHE A 113 8.48 -7.27 -1.86
CA PHE A 113 7.30 -6.40 -1.92
C PHE A 113 6.62 -6.46 -3.29
N ASP A 114 7.37 -6.32 -4.39
CA ASP A 114 6.82 -6.38 -5.74
C ASP A 114 6.12 -7.71 -6.04
N VAL A 115 6.66 -8.84 -5.53
CA VAL A 115 6.02 -10.16 -5.62
C VAL A 115 4.70 -10.17 -4.86
N VAL A 116 4.67 -9.67 -3.62
CA VAL A 116 3.44 -9.63 -2.82
C VAL A 116 2.38 -8.75 -3.50
N VAL A 117 2.77 -7.57 -3.98
CA VAL A 117 1.87 -6.67 -4.72
C VAL A 117 1.31 -7.37 -5.97
N THR A 118 2.16 -8.04 -6.75
CA THR A 118 1.74 -8.79 -7.94
C THR A 118 0.68 -9.84 -7.61
N GLY A 119 0.89 -10.61 -6.53
CA GLY A 119 -0.11 -11.59 -6.08
C GLY A 119 -1.43 -10.96 -5.61
N LEU A 120 -1.37 -9.80 -4.93
CA LEU A 120 -2.56 -9.09 -4.47
C LEU A 120 -3.36 -8.42 -5.58
N LEU A 121 -2.67 -8.00 -6.64
CA LEU A 121 -3.30 -7.42 -7.82
C LEU A 121 -4.23 -8.44 -8.53
N GLY A 122 -3.99 -9.75 -8.39
CA GLY A 122 -4.90 -10.80 -8.82
C GLY A 122 -5.33 -10.67 -10.30
N GLY A 123 -4.37 -10.40 -11.19
CA GLY A 123 -4.61 -10.17 -12.63
C GLY A 123 -4.88 -8.71 -13.03
N ILE A 124 -5.01 -7.78 -12.08
CA ILE A 124 -5.02 -6.34 -12.38
C ILE A 124 -3.59 -5.91 -12.71
N GLY A 125 -3.28 -5.70 -13.99
CA GLY A 125 -1.90 -5.61 -14.46
C GLY A 125 -1.01 -4.46 -13.93
N SER A 126 -1.50 -3.56 -13.06
CA SER A 126 -0.64 -2.55 -12.41
C SER A 126 -1.31 -1.84 -11.22
N ILE A 127 -0.49 -1.25 -10.35
CA ILE A 127 -0.94 -0.40 -9.23
C ILE A 127 -1.85 0.75 -9.71
N PRO A 128 -1.54 1.51 -10.78
CA PRO A 128 -2.44 2.53 -11.29
C PRO A 128 -3.81 2.02 -11.72
N LYS A 129 -3.88 0.85 -12.37
CA LYS A 129 -5.16 0.24 -12.76
C LYS A 129 -5.96 -0.19 -11.55
N TYR A 130 -5.28 -0.70 -10.52
CA TYR A 130 -5.91 -1.01 -9.23
C TYR A 130 -6.47 0.24 -8.56
N ALA A 131 -5.70 1.33 -8.51
CA ALA A 131 -6.15 2.61 -7.97
C ALA A 131 -7.32 3.22 -8.72
N ALA A 132 -7.35 3.10 -10.05
CA ALA A 132 -8.48 3.52 -10.86
C ALA A 132 -9.75 2.69 -10.58
N LYS A 133 -9.60 1.40 -10.26
CA LYS A 133 -10.73 0.48 -10.04
C LYS A 133 -11.25 0.49 -8.60
N LYS A 134 -10.36 0.51 -7.61
CA LYS A 134 -10.67 0.34 -6.17
C LYS A 134 -10.51 1.63 -5.38
N GLY A 135 -9.97 2.68 -5.98
CA GLY A 135 -9.69 3.96 -5.33
C GLY A 135 -8.30 4.04 -4.71
N LEU A 136 -7.86 5.28 -4.47
CA LEU A 136 -6.52 5.55 -3.92
C LEU A 136 -6.37 5.07 -2.48
N ALA A 137 -7.38 5.29 -1.63
CA ALA A 137 -7.33 4.88 -0.23
C ALA A 137 -7.18 3.35 -0.09
N ALA A 138 -7.96 2.58 -0.84
CA ALA A 138 -7.87 1.13 -0.88
C ALA A 138 -6.52 0.64 -1.41
N THR A 139 -6.00 1.28 -2.46
CA THR A 139 -4.65 0.99 -2.98
C THR A 139 -3.57 1.20 -1.91
N LYS A 140 -3.61 2.33 -1.19
CA LYS A 140 -2.65 2.61 -0.12
C LYS A 140 -2.74 1.57 1.00
N ALA A 141 -3.96 1.15 1.37
CA ALA A 141 -4.17 0.10 2.36
C ALA A 141 -3.60 -1.26 1.88
N MET A 142 -3.83 -1.63 0.62
CA MET A 142 -3.26 -2.83 -0.01
C MET A 142 -1.73 -2.79 -0.02
N LEU A 143 -1.12 -1.67 -0.44
CA LEU A 143 0.35 -1.52 -0.45
C LEU A 143 0.92 -1.59 0.98
N SER A 144 0.25 -1.00 1.96
CA SER A 144 0.69 -1.08 3.36
C SER A 144 0.70 -2.52 3.86
N ARG A 145 -0.34 -3.28 3.58
CA ARG A 145 -0.43 -4.71 3.94
C ARG A 145 0.61 -5.54 3.18
N ALA A 146 0.82 -5.24 1.90
CA ALA A 146 1.85 -5.88 1.09
C ALA A 146 3.25 -5.71 1.70
N ALA A 147 3.59 -4.50 2.16
CA ALA A 147 4.87 -4.22 2.81
C ALA A 147 5.02 -4.95 4.15
N VAL A 148 3.96 -5.02 4.97
CA VAL A 148 3.96 -5.82 6.20
C VAL A 148 4.14 -7.31 5.90
N ALA A 149 3.46 -7.85 4.89
CA ALA A 149 3.59 -9.25 4.52
C ALA A 149 4.98 -9.57 3.94
N ALA A 150 5.49 -8.73 3.05
CA ALA A 150 6.85 -8.86 2.51
C ALA A 150 7.90 -8.86 3.62
N ALA A 151 7.75 -7.98 4.61
CA ALA A 151 8.60 -7.95 5.78
C ALA A 151 8.58 -9.25 6.58
N LYS A 152 7.37 -9.72 6.98
CA LYS A 152 7.22 -10.98 7.71
C LYS A 152 7.87 -12.15 6.97
N ARG A 153 7.61 -12.26 5.66
CA ARG A 153 8.12 -13.33 4.80
C ARG A 153 9.63 -13.22 4.55
N ALA A 154 10.18 -12.00 4.57
CA ALA A 154 11.62 -11.74 4.52
C ALA A 154 12.33 -11.95 5.88
N GLY A 155 11.59 -12.23 6.96
CA GLY A 155 12.12 -12.37 8.31
C GLY A 155 12.41 -11.04 9.02
N VAL A 156 11.80 -9.96 8.57
CA VAL A 156 11.91 -8.63 9.21
C VAL A 156 10.85 -8.50 10.31
N TYR A 157 11.21 -7.91 11.45
CA TYR A 157 10.29 -7.61 12.54
C TYR A 157 9.19 -6.65 12.07
N ALA A 158 8.02 -7.20 11.80
CA ALA A 158 6.92 -6.45 11.19
C ALA A 158 6.16 -5.55 12.17
N GLY A 159 6.42 -5.62 13.48
CA GLY A 159 5.74 -4.80 14.48
C GLY A 159 6.01 -3.29 14.35
N MET A 160 7.18 -2.91 13.83
CA MET A 160 7.55 -1.51 13.62
C MET A 160 7.05 -0.93 12.29
N ILE A 161 6.67 -1.80 11.35
CA ILE A 161 6.42 -1.43 9.95
C ILE A 161 5.09 -0.68 9.77
N PRO A 162 3.95 -1.08 10.39
CA PRO A 162 2.70 -0.31 10.28
C PRO A 162 2.84 1.16 10.68
N GLY A 163 3.59 1.45 11.74
CA GLY A 163 3.87 2.83 12.19
C GLY A 163 4.71 3.62 11.20
N ILE A 164 5.70 2.97 10.56
CA ILE A 164 6.54 3.57 9.51
C ILE A 164 5.74 3.84 8.23
N LEU A 165 4.90 2.89 7.83
CA LEU A 165 4.10 2.96 6.59
C LEU A 165 2.94 3.97 6.68
N THR A 166 2.54 4.34 7.89
CA THR A 166 1.56 5.39 8.14
C THR A 166 2.10 6.71 7.59
N GLY A 167 1.51 7.19 6.49
CA GLY A 167 1.90 8.43 5.82
C GLY A 167 2.90 8.27 4.67
N ILE A 168 3.65 7.17 4.59
CA ILE A 168 4.58 6.91 3.48
C ILE A 168 3.84 6.85 2.14
N PHE A 169 2.72 6.13 2.07
CA PHE A 169 1.95 6.05 0.83
C PHE A 169 1.18 7.32 0.48
N ASN A 170 1.16 8.33 1.36
CA ASN A 170 0.67 9.67 1.02
C ASN A 170 1.72 10.49 0.26
N VAL A 171 3.01 10.15 0.38
CA VAL A 171 4.13 10.89 -0.21
C VAL A 171 4.89 10.10 -1.27
N ILE A 172 4.77 8.77 -1.28
CA ILE A 172 5.35 7.94 -2.35
C ILE A 172 4.56 8.15 -3.63
N ASN A 173 5.29 8.51 -4.68
CA ASN A 173 4.79 8.42 -6.04
C ASN A 173 4.57 6.95 -6.40
N ILE A 174 3.32 6.50 -6.41
CA ILE A 174 2.92 5.13 -6.78
C ILE A 174 3.27 4.75 -8.24
N TYR A 175 3.72 5.72 -9.05
CA TYR A 175 4.15 5.54 -10.43
C TYR A 175 5.69 5.36 -10.57
N ALA A 176 6.45 5.42 -9.47
CA ALA A 176 7.89 5.18 -9.46
C ALA A 176 8.23 3.74 -8.98
N ASN A 177 9.50 3.44 -8.70
CA ASN A 177 9.89 2.18 -8.05
C ASN A 177 9.40 2.17 -6.58
N VAL A 178 8.14 1.78 -6.40
CA VAL A 178 7.45 1.77 -5.09
C VAL A 178 8.15 0.83 -4.12
N GLY A 179 8.55 -0.37 -4.55
CA GLY A 179 9.23 -1.33 -3.68
C GLY A 179 10.50 -0.77 -3.07
N TYR A 180 11.36 -0.15 -3.87
CA TYR A 180 12.61 0.44 -3.39
C TYR A 180 12.39 1.68 -2.52
N ALA A 181 11.38 2.51 -2.84
CA ALA A 181 11.02 3.65 -2.01
C ALA A 181 10.52 3.22 -0.62
N VAL A 182 9.70 2.17 -0.56
CA VAL A 182 9.25 1.57 0.70
C VAL A 182 10.45 0.99 1.47
N ALA A 183 11.34 0.25 0.79
CA ALA A 183 12.53 -0.32 1.42
C ALA A 183 13.41 0.75 2.09
N LYS A 184 13.72 1.84 1.35
CA LYS A 184 14.50 2.97 1.88
C LYS A 184 13.84 3.63 3.08
N ALA A 185 12.52 3.77 3.05
CA ALA A 185 11.81 4.43 4.12
C ALA A 185 11.74 3.59 5.40
N ILE A 186 11.84 2.26 5.29
CA ILE A 186 12.00 1.33 6.41
C ILE A 186 13.44 1.40 6.94
N ASP A 187 14.46 1.27 6.07
CA ASP A 187 15.89 1.40 6.44
C ASP A 187 16.15 2.71 7.19
N ALA A 188 15.61 3.85 6.72
CA ALA A 188 15.75 5.14 7.41
C ALA A 188 15.20 5.19 8.85
N ARG A 189 14.46 4.16 9.30
CA ARG A 189 13.79 4.11 10.62
C ARG A 189 14.01 2.78 11.34
N ASP A 190 14.93 1.94 10.88
CA ASP A 190 15.25 0.67 11.53
C ASP A 190 16.32 0.79 12.64
N TYR A 191 16.84 -0.33 13.15
CA TYR A 191 17.85 -0.30 14.22
C TYR A 191 19.21 0.26 13.78
N TYR A 192 19.51 0.27 12.47
CA TYR A 192 20.77 0.77 11.90
C TYR A 192 20.50 1.66 10.68
N PRO A 193 20.00 2.90 10.91
CA PRO A 193 19.43 3.67 9.84
C PRO A 193 20.38 4.03 8.70
N ASN A 194 19.86 3.95 7.48
CA ASN A 194 20.51 4.37 6.23
C ASN A 194 21.78 3.59 5.89
N ASN A 195 21.82 2.30 6.24
CA ASN A 195 22.95 1.44 5.92
C ASN A 195 22.76 0.64 4.62
N GLY A 196 21.63 0.84 3.92
CA GLY A 196 21.28 0.12 2.69
C GLY A 196 20.71 -1.27 2.94
N ARG A 197 20.24 -1.54 4.16
CA ARG A 197 19.70 -2.83 4.61
C ARG A 197 18.58 -2.55 5.61
N ILE A 198 17.68 -3.50 5.74
CA ILE A 198 16.62 -3.51 6.72
C ILE A 198 17.09 -4.38 7.89
N ASN A 199 17.51 -3.71 8.95
CA ASN A 199 18.00 -4.24 10.20
C ASN A 199 16.88 -4.15 11.24
N ALA A 200 15.89 -5.01 11.09
CA ALA A 200 14.83 -5.16 12.06
C ALA A 200 14.63 -6.65 12.28
N TRP A 201 15.32 -7.20 13.29
CA TRP A 201 15.20 -8.60 13.69
C TRP A 201 14.13 -8.77 14.78
N ALA A 202 13.38 -9.86 14.66
CA ALA A 202 12.44 -10.37 15.65
C ALA A 202 13.15 -11.39 16.53
#